data_AF-J6EWV0-F1
#
_entry.id   AF-J6EWV0-F1
#
_cell.length_a   1.000
_cell.length_b   1.000
_cell.length_c   1.000
_cell.angle_alpha   90.00
_cell.angle_beta   90.00
_cell.angle_gamma   90.00
#
_symmetry.space_group_name_H-M   'P 1'
#
loop_
_entity.id
_entity.type
_entity.pdbx_description
1 polymer ?
#
loop_
_entity_poly.entity_id
_entity_poly.type
_entity_poly.pdbx_seq_one_letter_code
_entity_poly.pdbx_strand_id
1 'polypeptide(L)'
;MSAPLRNFGARKLLSKQAHPAILPLPAQQSGNNKPFSLKKTRRNWKPNVHIMNMPVNILGGAPTIAQNLANLNESKFVRGPHLKRVKLAARDKKTVDKAGGVEGLLLSLPASKLTPYGQLLRTELFRELHSIKAQIEANPEEKVAPKLIEGAVSAEAAEATEQR
;
A
#
# COMPACT_ATOMS: atom_id res chain seq x y z
N MET A 1 19.96 28.66 15.27
CA MET A 1 20.16 27.32 15.86
C MET A 1 19.64 26.28 14.85
N SER A 2 20.47 25.86 13.89
CA SER A 2 20.10 24.86 12.89
C SER A 2 20.22 23.46 13.51
N ALA A 3 19.14 22.68 13.47
CA ALA A 3 19.18 21.30 13.92
C ALA A 3 20.03 20.46 12.94
N PRO A 4 20.93 19.59 13.42
CA PRO A 4 21.69 18.72 12.54
C PRO A 4 20.76 17.68 11.90
N LEU A 5 20.86 17.52 10.57
CA LEU A 5 20.25 16.42 9.85
C LEU A 5 20.73 15.10 10.49
N ARG A 6 19.81 14.37 11.12
CA ARG A 6 20.08 13.01 11.59
C ARG A 6 20.34 12.15 10.36
N ASN A 7 21.63 11.84 10.14
CA ASN A 7 22.09 10.87 9.16
C ASN A 7 21.56 9.48 9.53
N PHE A 8 20.34 9.15 9.07
CA PHE A 8 19.81 7.80 9.12
C PHE A 8 20.48 6.97 8.03
N GLY A 9 21.53 6.26 8.43
CA GLY A 9 21.94 5.03 7.75
C GLY A 9 23.29 5.11 7.07
N ALA A 10 24.34 4.77 7.82
CA ALA A 10 25.49 4.10 7.24
C ALA A 10 25.00 2.81 6.57
N ARG A 11 24.67 2.87 5.28
CA ARG A 11 24.45 1.69 4.45
C ARG A 11 25.78 0.93 4.45
N LYS A 12 25.83 -0.24 5.11
CA LYS A 12 26.99 -1.14 5.01
C LYS A 12 27.27 -1.37 3.52
N LEU A 13 28.48 -1.04 3.06
CA LEU A 13 28.91 -1.16 1.66
C LEU A 13 28.76 -2.59 1.09
N LEU A 14 28.51 -3.58 1.97
CA LEU A 14 28.34 -5.01 1.64
C LEU A 14 26.89 -5.53 1.79
N SER A 15 25.92 -4.73 2.25
CA SER A 15 24.54 -5.22 2.31
C SER A 15 23.92 -5.15 0.91
N LYS A 16 23.74 -6.32 0.27
CA LYS A 16 22.84 -6.46 -0.90
C LYS A 16 21.59 -5.62 -0.65
N GLN A 17 21.25 -4.73 -1.59
CA GLN A 17 20.06 -3.88 -1.52
C GLN A 17 18.83 -4.79 -1.37
N ALA A 18 18.39 -4.99 -0.13
CA ALA A 18 17.34 -5.92 0.18
C ALA A 18 16.01 -5.25 -0.15
N HIS A 19 15.21 -5.91 -0.99
CA HIS A 19 13.80 -5.52 -1.11
C HIS A 19 13.15 -5.61 0.27
N PRO A 20 12.54 -4.52 0.74
CA PRO A 20 11.92 -4.51 2.05
C PRO A 20 10.60 -5.30 2.00
N ALA A 21 10.28 -5.96 3.10
CA ALA A 21 8.99 -6.63 3.30
C ALA A 21 8.15 -5.78 4.25
N ILE A 22 6.84 -5.69 4.02
CA ILE A 22 5.91 -4.96 4.91
C ILE A 22 5.56 -5.82 6.13
N LEU A 23 5.36 -7.13 5.89
CA LEU A 23 5.04 -8.12 6.90
C LEU A 23 6.25 -9.01 7.19
N PRO A 24 6.37 -9.55 8.41
CA PRO A 24 7.45 -10.44 8.77
C PRO A 24 7.39 -11.72 7.93
N LEU A 25 8.46 -11.97 7.17
CA LEU A 25 8.55 -13.17 6.36
C LEU A 25 8.73 -14.40 7.26
N PRO A 26 8.04 -15.52 6.98
CA PRO A 26 8.27 -16.77 7.71
C PRO A 26 9.72 -17.22 7.56
N ALA A 27 10.29 -17.79 8.63
CA ALA A 27 11.65 -18.29 8.61
C ALA A 27 11.78 -19.53 7.70
N GLN A 28 12.97 -19.71 7.11
CA GLN A 28 13.30 -20.95 6.42
C GLN A 28 13.39 -22.09 7.43
N GLN A 29 12.72 -23.20 7.15
CA GLN A 29 12.84 -24.40 7.97
C GLN A 29 13.98 -25.27 7.46
N SER A 30 14.77 -25.83 8.39
CA SER A 30 15.82 -26.79 8.06
C SER A 30 15.45 -28.16 8.63
N GLY A 31 15.81 -29.22 7.92
CA GLY A 31 15.58 -30.57 8.39
C GLY A 31 16.19 -31.59 7.47
N ASN A 32 15.70 -32.82 7.54
CA ASN A 32 16.25 -33.93 6.78
C ASN A 32 15.26 -34.43 5.74
N ASN A 33 15.78 -34.88 4.60
CA ASN A 33 15.11 -35.79 3.71
C ASN A 33 15.40 -37.22 4.21
N LYS A 34 14.36 -38.03 4.40
CA LYS A 34 14.48 -39.42 4.85
C LYS A 34 14.06 -40.32 3.68
N PRO A 35 15.01 -40.78 2.85
CA PRO A 35 14.71 -41.68 1.75
C PRO A 35 14.36 -43.09 2.28
N PHE A 36 13.83 -43.94 1.40
CA PHE A 36 13.54 -45.35 1.72
C PHE A 36 14.78 -46.09 2.25
N SER A 37 15.98 -45.76 1.76
CA SER A 37 17.27 -46.29 2.23
C SER A 37 17.71 -45.80 3.63
N LEU A 38 16.89 -45.00 4.32
CA LEU A 38 17.12 -44.43 5.66
C LEU A 38 18.36 -43.53 5.82
N LYS A 39 19.13 -43.30 4.77
CA LYS A 39 20.28 -42.36 4.75
C LYS A 39 19.78 -40.92 4.71
N LYS A 40 19.73 -40.27 5.88
CA LYS A 40 19.25 -38.89 6.03
C LYS A 40 20.17 -37.90 5.30
N THR A 41 19.59 -37.03 4.49
CA THR A 41 20.31 -35.89 3.86
C THR A 41 19.71 -34.58 4.32
N ARG A 42 20.51 -33.51 4.42
CA ARG A 42 20.02 -32.18 4.83
C ARG A 42 19.18 -31.55 3.71
N ARG A 43 18.06 -30.94 4.08
CA ARG A 43 17.25 -30.10 3.18
C ARG A 43 16.72 -28.86 3.89
N ASN A 44 16.35 -27.87 3.08
CA ASN A 44 15.80 -26.60 3.53
C ASN A 44 14.46 -26.34 2.83
N TRP A 45 13.44 -25.97 3.59
CA TRP A 45 12.15 -25.53 3.05
C TRP A 45 12.08 -24.01 3.11
N LYS A 46 12.14 -23.40 1.93
CA LYS A 46 11.98 -21.97 1.77
C LYS A 46 10.50 -21.61 1.71
N PRO A 47 10.08 -20.53 2.37
CA PRO A 47 8.72 -20.05 2.20
C PRO A 47 8.49 -19.51 0.79
N ASN A 48 7.25 -19.59 0.33
CA ASN A 48 6.86 -19.01 -0.95
C ASN A 48 6.76 -17.48 -0.83
N VAL A 49 7.80 -16.78 -1.29
CA VAL A 49 7.92 -15.32 -1.22
C VAL A 49 8.04 -14.75 -2.63
N HIS A 50 7.25 -13.72 -2.90
CA HIS A 50 7.23 -13.02 -4.18
C HIS A 50 7.67 -11.57 -4.00
N ILE A 51 8.25 -11.01 -5.06
CA ILE A 51 8.56 -9.59 -5.16
C ILE A 51 7.55 -8.98 -6.13
N MET A 52 6.77 -8.02 -5.69
CA MET A 52 5.71 -7.41 -6.50
C MET A 52 5.64 -5.90 -6.31
N ASN A 53 5.12 -5.23 -7.33
CA ASN A 53 4.77 -3.81 -7.23
C ASN A 53 3.34 -3.72 -6.70
N MET A 54 3.14 -2.95 -5.64
CA MET A 54 1.84 -2.83 -5.00
C MET A 54 1.26 -1.44 -5.25
N PRO A 55 -0.01 -1.33 -5.72
CA PRO A 55 -0.63 -0.03 -5.92
C PRO A 55 -0.80 0.69 -4.58
N VAL A 56 -0.63 2.01 -4.61
CA VAL A 56 -0.88 2.92 -3.49
C VAL A 56 -1.68 4.12 -3.98
N ASN A 57 -2.47 4.71 -3.09
CA ASN A 57 -3.32 5.85 -3.43
C ASN A 57 -2.82 7.11 -2.70
N ILE A 58 -2.69 7.02 -1.39
CA ILE A 58 -2.33 8.14 -0.51
C ILE A 58 -0.81 8.33 -0.53
N LEU A 59 -0.06 7.25 -0.28
CA LEU A 59 1.42 7.23 -0.27
C LEU A 59 2.05 7.54 -1.63
N GLY A 60 1.25 7.41 -2.69
CA GLY A 60 1.68 7.62 -4.06
C GLY A 60 1.68 9.10 -4.50
N GLY A 61 1.07 9.96 -3.69
CA GLY A 61 0.59 11.27 -4.13
C GLY A 61 -0.63 11.14 -5.04
N ALA A 62 -1.37 12.23 -5.19
CA ALA A 62 -2.51 12.26 -6.11
C ALA A 62 -2.04 11.89 -7.53
N PRO A 63 -2.71 10.94 -8.23
CA PRO A 63 -2.40 10.68 -9.61
C PRO A 63 -2.55 11.99 -10.39
N THR A 64 -1.56 12.33 -11.21
CA THR A 64 -1.64 13.56 -12.01
C THR A 64 -2.87 13.49 -12.91
N ILE A 65 -3.60 14.60 -13.06
CA ILE A 65 -4.79 14.69 -13.94
C ILE A 65 -4.47 14.14 -15.35
N ALA A 66 -3.26 14.40 -15.85
CA ALA A 66 -2.75 13.86 -17.10
C ALA A 66 -2.69 12.32 -17.15
N GLN A 67 -2.38 11.64 -16.05
CA GLN A 67 -2.40 10.18 -15.96
C GLN A 67 -3.83 9.64 -16.02
N ASN A 68 -4.76 10.29 -15.33
CA ASN A 68 -6.18 9.92 -15.36
C ASN A 68 -6.78 10.11 -16.76
N LEU A 69 -6.49 11.24 -17.42
CA LEU A 69 -6.90 11.50 -18.81
C LEU A 69 -6.25 10.52 -19.80
N ALA A 70 -4.98 10.17 -19.61
CA ALA A 70 -4.31 9.18 -20.44
C ALA A 70 -4.90 7.76 -20.28
N ASN A 71 -5.38 7.42 -19.08
CA ASN A 71 -6.06 6.16 -18.81
C ASN A 71 -7.45 6.09 -19.45
N LEU A 72 -8.17 7.21 -19.55
CA LEU A 72 -9.48 7.30 -20.22
C LEU A 72 -9.38 7.19 -21.76
N ASN A 73 -8.26 7.64 -22.35
CA ASN A 73 -8.07 7.69 -23.80
C ASN A 73 -7.38 6.43 -24.40
N GLU A 74 -7.30 5.33 -23.63
CA GLU A 74 -6.98 3.94 -24.03
C GLU A 74 -5.94 3.69 -25.15
N SER A 75 -4.83 4.44 -25.20
CA SER A 75 -3.67 4.05 -26.03
C SER A 75 -2.54 3.39 -25.23
N LYS A 76 -2.35 3.77 -23.96
CA LYS A 76 -1.43 3.14 -22.99
C LYS A 76 -1.94 3.36 -21.56
N PHE A 77 -2.29 2.30 -20.85
CA PHE A 77 -2.63 2.37 -19.42
C PHE A 77 -1.43 2.84 -18.60
N VAL A 78 -1.46 4.09 -18.13
CA VAL A 78 -0.47 4.64 -17.21
C VAL A 78 -0.80 4.09 -15.82
N ARG A 79 -0.01 3.12 -15.38
CA ARG A 79 -0.13 2.55 -14.03
C ARG A 79 0.04 3.68 -13.01
N GLY A 80 -0.94 3.82 -12.12
CA GLY A 80 -0.88 4.74 -11.00
C GLY A 80 0.32 4.46 -10.08
N PRO A 81 0.53 5.31 -9.07
CA PRO A 81 1.67 5.19 -8.19
C PRO A 81 1.68 3.83 -7.47
N HIS A 82 2.86 3.24 -7.36
CA HIS A 82 3.04 1.92 -6.77
C HIS A 82 4.29 1.86 -5.90
N LEU A 83 4.23 1.10 -4.81
CA LEU A 83 5.41 0.68 -4.07
C LEU A 83 6.19 -0.32 -4.91
N LYS A 84 7.42 0.04 -5.27
CA LYS A 84 8.29 -0.77 -6.13
C LYS A 84 8.89 -1.94 -5.37
N ARG A 85 8.75 -3.16 -5.92
CA ARG A 85 9.49 -4.37 -5.52
C ARG A 85 9.38 -4.70 -4.03
N VAL A 86 8.16 -4.74 -3.50
CA VAL A 86 7.89 -5.16 -2.12
C VAL A 86 7.94 -6.69 -2.03
N LYS A 87 8.61 -7.22 -0.99
CA LYS A 87 8.60 -8.66 -0.68
C LYS A 87 7.39 -9.02 0.18
N LEU A 88 6.65 -10.04 -0.25
CA LEU A 88 5.49 -10.58 0.46
C LEU A 88 5.45 -12.11 0.37
N ALA A 89 5.02 -12.78 1.43
CA ALA A 89 4.70 -14.20 1.33
C ALA A 89 3.36 -14.40 0.59
N ALA A 90 3.18 -15.53 -0.08
CA ALA A 90 1.96 -15.80 -0.85
C ALA A 90 0.68 -15.75 0.01
N ARG A 91 0.75 -16.17 1.28
CA ARG A 91 -0.37 -16.06 2.24
C ARG A 91 -0.68 -14.61 2.59
N ASP A 92 0.37 -13.78 2.68
CA ASP A 92 0.26 -12.38 3.08
C ASP A 92 -0.32 -11.54 1.93
N LYS A 93 -0.08 -11.93 0.67
CA LYS A 93 -0.75 -11.33 -0.48
C LYS A 93 -2.28 -11.37 -0.32
N LYS A 94 -2.83 -12.53 0.04
CA LYS A 94 -4.28 -12.68 0.28
C LYS A 94 -4.78 -11.78 1.40
N THR A 95 -3.96 -11.56 2.44
CA THR A 95 -4.33 -10.65 3.54
C THR A 95 -4.33 -9.19 3.09
N VAL A 96 -3.41 -8.80 2.21
CA VAL A 96 -3.38 -7.46 1.62
C VAL A 96 -4.64 -7.24 0.77
N ASP A 97 -4.97 -8.20 -0.08
CA ASP A 97 -6.16 -8.12 -0.94
C ASP A 97 -7.43 -8.04 -0.09
N LYS A 98 -7.54 -8.85 0.98
CA LYS A 98 -8.66 -8.81 1.92
C LYS A 98 -8.77 -7.48 2.67
N ALA A 99 -7.65 -6.82 2.97
CA ALA A 99 -7.63 -5.53 3.63
C ALA A 99 -7.94 -4.35 2.67
N GLY A 100 -8.18 -4.61 1.38
CA GLY A 100 -8.44 -3.57 0.39
C GLY A 100 -7.16 -2.89 -0.13
N GLY A 101 -6.02 -3.59 -0.07
CA GLY A 101 -4.72 -3.08 -0.53
C GLY A 101 -3.74 -2.80 0.61
N VAL A 102 -2.59 -2.22 0.26
CA VAL A 102 -1.48 -2.02 1.22
C VAL A 102 -1.85 -1.01 2.30
N GLU A 103 -2.51 0.08 1.95
CA GLU A 103 -2.84 1.14 2.90
C GLU A 103 -3.89 0.66 3.91
N GLY A 104 -4.93 -0.06 3.45
CA GLY A 104 -5.90 -0.72 4.32
C GLY A 104 -5.26 -1.76 5.25
N LEU A 105 -4.24 -2.48 4.77
CA LEU A 105 -3.44 -3.37 5.61
C LEU A 105 -2.69 -2.62 6.72
N LEU A 106 -2.04 -1.49 6.39
CA LEU A 106 -1.27 -0.69 7.35
C LEU A 106 -2.16 -0.05 8.43
N LEU A 107 -3.40 0.28 8.07
CA LEU A 107 -4.40 0.81 9.00
C LEU A 107 -4.99 -0.27 9.91
N SER A 108 -5.26 -1.47 9.36
CA SER A 108 -5.94 -2.55 10.10
C SER A 108 -5.04 -3.29 11.08
N LEU A 109 -3.77 -3.50 10.75
CA LEU A 109 -2.86 -4.26 11.61
C LEU A 109 -2.28 -3.40 12.73
N PRO A 110 -1.89 -3.98 13.90
CA PRO A 110 -1.10 -3.28 14.91
C PRO A 110 0.38 -3.17 14.49
N ALA A 111 1.08 -2.15 15.01
CA ALA A 111 2.48 -1.87 14.65
C ALA A 111 3.46 -3.03 14.98
N SER A 112 3.14 -3.84 15.99
CA SER A 112 3.95 -5.01 16.39
C SER A 112 3.97 -6.14 15.35
N LYS A 113 2.97 -6.19 14.45
CA LYS A 113 2.89 -7.18 13.37
C LYS A 113 3.55 -6.71 12.08
N LEU A 114 4.00 -5.45 12.02
CA LEU A 114 4.69 -4.88 10.87
C LEU A 114 6.20 -4.97 11.05
N THR A 115 6.93 -5.06 9.94
CA THR A 115 8.39 -4.88 9.95
C THR A 115 8.74 -3.40 10.20
N PRO A 116 10.00 -3.05 10.50
CA PRO A 116 10.42 -1.66 10.60
C PRO A 116 10.08 -0.84 9.35
N TYR A 117 10.18 -1.44 8.16
CA TYR A 117 9.76 -0.80 6.92
C TYR A 117 8.25 -0.56 6.86
N GLY A 118 7.43 -1.56 7.23
CA GLY A 118 5.99 -1.39 7.31
C GLY A 118 5.58 -0.33 8.35
N GLN A 119 6.30 -0.23 9.47
CA GLN A 119 6.08 0.81 10.47
C GLN A 119 6.38 2.21 9.92
N LEU A 120 7.47 2.37 9.16
CA LEU A 120 7.79 3.63 8.49
C LEU A 120 6.69 4.03 7.51
N LEU A 121 6.26 3.12 6.63
CA LEU A 121 5.16 3.37 5.70
C LEU A 121 3.88 3.78 6.42
N ARG A 122 3.59 3.12 7.54
CA ARG A 122 2.44 3.49 8.37
C ARG A 122 2.57 4.91 8.90
N THR A 123 3.74 5.33 9.38
CA THR A 123 3.93 6.70 9.86
C THR A 123 3.80 7.73 8.74
N GLU A 124 4.28 7.43 7.54
CA GLU A 124 4.11 8.29 6.35
C GLU A 124 2.63 8.40 5.98
N LEU A 125 1.93 7.28 5.93
CA LEU A 125 0.49 7.23 5.64
C LEU A 125 -0.32 8.07 6.63
N PHE A 126 -0.05 7.95 7.94
CA PHE A 126 -0.74 8.76 8.94
C PHE A 126 -0.41 10.25 8.81
N ARG A 127 0.83 10.61 8.47
CA ARG A 127 1.21 12.02 8.22
C ARG A 127 0.42 12.60 7.06
N GLU A 128 0.32 11.86 5.96
CA GLU A 128 -0.44 12.29 4.78
C GLU A 128 -1.93 12.40 5.12
N LEU A 129 -2.52 11.41 5.78
CA LEU A 129 -3.92 11.47 6.23
C LEU A 129 -4.19 12.64 7.17
N HIS A 130 -3.28 12.95 8.10
CA HIS A 130 -3.40 14.12 8.97
C HIS A 130 -3.30 15.43 8.19
N SER A 131 -2.42 15.51 7.19
CA SER A 131 -2.34 16.70 6.33
C SER A 131 -3.60 16.91 5.50
N ILE A 132 -4.16 15.84 4.93
CA ILE A 132 -5.42 15.88 4.17
C ILE A 132 -6.56 16.31 5.10
N LYS A 133 -6.63 15.74 6.31
CA LYS A 133 -7.61 16.15 7.32
C LYS A 133 -7.51 17.64 7.64
N ALA A 134 -6.29 18.16 7.83
CA ALA A 134 -6.07 19.58 8.13
C ALA A 134 -6.48 20.49 6.96
N GLN A 135 -6.21 20.08 5.72
CA GLN A 135 -6.66 20.80 4.52
C GLN A 135 -8.19 20.86 4.43
N ILE A 136 -8.86 19.74 4.70
CA ILE A 136 -10.34 19.66 4.74
C ILE A 136 -10.93 20.53 5.86
N GLU A 137 -10.25 20.65 7.00
CA GLU A 137 -10.68 21.54 8.09
C GLU A 137 -10.45 23.02 7.77
N ALA A 138 -9.38 23.35 7.04
CA ALA A 138 -9.09 24.70 6.58
C ALA A 138 -10.04 25.18 5.46
N ASN A 139 -10.56 24.27 4.63
CA ASN A 139 -11.50 24.55 3.55
C ASN A 139 -12.91 24.01 3.88
N PRO A 140 -13.65 24.59 4.85
CA PRO A 140 -14.97 24.09 5.23
C PRO A 140 -16.01 24.20 4.10
N GLU A 141 -15.81 25.07 3.11
CA GLU A 141 -16.73 25.23 1.96
C GLU A 141 -16.82 23.97 1.09
N GLU A 142 -15.73 23.19 0.98
CA GLU A 142 -15.74 21.91 0.26
C GLU A 142 -16.58 20.83 0.98
N LYS A 143 -16.79 20.93 2.30
CA LYS A 143 -17.67 20.02 3.05
C LYS A 143 -19.16 20.22 2.73
N VAL A 144 -19.53 21.38 2.15
CA VAL A 144 -20.91 21.68 1.75
C VAL A 144 -21.23 21.08 0.38
N ALA A 145 -20.24 20.94 -0.50
CA ALA A 145 -20.39 20.42 -1.85
C ALA A 145 -21.02 19.02 -1.99
N PRO A 146 -20.77 18.00 -1.12
CA PRO A 146 -21.45 16.71 -1.27
C PRO A 146 -22.98 16.81 -1.10
N LYS A 147 -23.51 17.79 -0.36
CA LYS A 147 -24.95 18.00 -0.20
C LYS A 147 -25.62 18.62 -1.43
N LEU A 148 -24.89 19.38 -2.24
CA LEU A 148 -25.43 20.00 -3.45
C LEU A 148 -25.62 18.97 -4.58
N ILE A 149 -24.81 17.91 -4.61
CA ILE A 149 -24.93 16.82 -5.58
C ILE A 149 -26.18 15.96 -5.27
N GLU A 150 -26.47 15.68 -4.00
CA GLU A 150 -27.71 14.98 -3.60
C GLU A 150 -28.98 15.80 -3.93
N GLY A 151 -28.89 17.13 -3.89
CA GLY A 151 -29.95 18.04 -4.33
C GLY A 151 -30.16 18.04 -5.84
N ALA A 152 -29.09 17.91 -6.63
CA ALA A 152 -29.17 17.87 -8.09
C ALA A 152 -29.80 16.56 -8.60
N VAL A 153 -29.42 15.41 -8.01
CA VAL A 153 -29.98 14.09 -8.39
C VAL A 153 -31.45 13.96 -8.01
N SER A 154 -31.89 14.60 -6.92
CA SER A 154 -33.30 14.64 -6.51
C SER A 154 -34.15 15.60 -7.35
N ALA A 155 -33.59 16.69 -7.86
CA ALA A 155 -34.27 17.59 -8.80
C ALA A 155 -34.44 16.96 -10.19
N GLU A 156 -33.40 16.28 -10.70
CA GLU A 156 -33.42 15.61 -12.01
C GLU A 156 -34.36 14.39 -12.03
N ALA A 157 -34.47 13.68 -10.90
CA ALA A 157 -35.44 12.61 -10.72
C ALA A 157 -36.89 13.11 -10.66
N ALA A 158 -37.13 14.34 -10.17
CA ALA A 158 -38.45 14.95 -10.12
C ALA A 158 -38.92 15.43 -11.51
N GLU A 159 -38.04 16.03 -12.30
CA GLU A 159 -38.32 16.44 -13.69
C GLU A 159 -38.62 15.23 -14.61
N ALA A 160 -37.97 14.08 -14.38
CA ALA A 160 -38.21 12.86 -15.17
C ALA A 160 -39.60 12.23 -14.93
N THR A 161 -40.24 12.51 -13.79
CA THR A 161 -41.60 12.06 -13.46
C THR A 161 -42.70 12.95 -14.02
N GLU A 162 -42.41 14.22 -14.30
CA GLU A 162 -43.41 15.20 -14.77
C GLU A 162 -43.59 15.19 -16.30
N GLN A 163 -42.69 14.50 -17.02
CA GLN A 163 -42.71 14.36 -18.49
C GLN A 163 -43.25 13.01 -19.00
N ARG A 164 -43.94 12.22 -18.16
CA ARG A 164 -44.63 10.98 -18.53
C ARG A 164 -46.13 11.07 -18.29
#